data_AF-A0A1V6FSW2-F1
#
_entry.id   AF-A0A1V6FSW2-F1
#
_cell.length_a   1.000
_cell.length_b   1.000
_cell.length_c   1.000
_cell.angle_alpha   90.00
_cell.angle_beta   90.00
_cell.angle_gamma   90.00
#
_symmetry.space_group_name_H-M   'P 1'
#
loop_
_entity.id
_entity.type
_entity.pdbx_description
1 polymer ?
#
loop_
_entity_poly.entity_id
_entity_poly.type
_entity_poly.pdbx_seq_one_letter_code
_entity_poly.pdbx_strand_id
1 'polypeptide(L)'
;MLKHYVSILTLFIAACMFAQPLQANDAKGAKGAKEAKEAKAGEETQIVNGLEIPLKCPNVRKEYLESFQKNKNNAELLAAYGEQLALYVEREALQTGNDPKEARRAEEKLKKINSKIERNKKKLFNIAKKMRKPIDKNYEQVVKKFNEHEEKAKKAEERGQEKVAMKHSQDAAKISQNMINLKNSIDMINYHLFFDDYEPTPEAEADKGDKKK
;
A
#
# COMPACT_ATOMS: atom_id res chain seq x y z
N MET A 1 -17.37 49.02 27.85
CA MET A 1 -16.66 48.53 26.64
C MET A 1 -15.78 47.34 27.00
N LEU A 2 -16.36 46.15 27.21
CA LEU A 2 -15.60 44.95 27.64
C LEU A 2 -16.34 43.63 27.33
N LYS A 3 -17.01 43.53 26.18
CA LYS A 3 -17.79 42.33 25.80
C LYS A 3 -17.45 41.73 24.42
N HIS A 4 -16.36 42.14 23.78
CA HIS A 4 -15.96 41.62 22.46
C HIS A 4 -14.60 40.92 22.40
N TYR A 5 -13.93 40.68 23.54
CA TYR A 5 -12.63 39.99 23.54
C TYR A 5 -12.67 38.50 23.90
N VAL A 6 -13.83 37.95 24.25
CA VAL A 6 -13.93 36.54 24.70
C VAL A 6 -14.26 35.57 23.55
N SER A 7 -14.65 36.06 22.38
CA SER A 7 -15.04 35.19 21.26
C SER A 7 -13.93 34.90 20.24
N ILE A 8 -12.74 35.48 20.39
CA ILE A 8 -11.58 35.21 19.51
C ILE A 8 -10.62 34.20 20.15
N LEU A 9 -10.71 33.97 21.47
CA LEU A 9 -9.82 33.07 22.20
C LEU A 9 -10.26 31.60 22.17
N THR A 10 -11.52 31.31 21.81
CA THR A 10 -12.05 29.94 21.74
C THR A 10 -11.86 29.25 20.38
N LEU A 11 -11.38 29.95 19.35
CA LEU A 11 -11.12 29.36 18.04
C LEU A 11 -9.66 28.91 17.83
N PHE A 12 -8.79 29.16 18.81
CA PHE A 12 -7.36 28.81 18.74
C PHE A 12 -6.97 27.49 19.43
N ILE A 13 -7.90 26.81 20.12
CA ILE A 13 -7.60 25.58 20.88
C ILE A 13 -7.91 24.28 20.10
N ALA A 14 -8.67 24.35 18.99
CA ALA A 14 -8.98 23.15 18.19
C ALA A 14 -7.91 22.78 17.14
N ALA A 15 -6.88 23.60 16.93
CA ALA A 15 -5.81 23.34 15.97
C ALA A 15 -4.56 22.66 16.57
N CYS A 16 -4.51 22.48 17.90
CA CYS A 16 -3.31 21.98 18.59
C CYS A 16 -3.27 20.46 18.86
N MET A 17 -4.19 19.67 18.31
CA MET A 17 -4.23 18.20 18.54
C MET A 17 -3.77 17.35 17.33
N PHE A 18 -3.21 17.95 16.27
CA PHE A 18 -2.65 17.20 15.12
C PHE A 18 -1.20 17.57 14.76
N ALA A 19 -0.47 18.19 15.68
CA ALA A 19 0.97 18.42 15.53
C ALA A 19 1.72 17.62 16.60
N GLN A 20 2.00 16.35 16.32
CA GLN A 20 3.13 15.69 16.95
C GLN A 20 4.39 15.91 16.09
N PRO A 21 5.54 16.23 16.71
CA PRO A 21 6.75 16.62 16.01
C PRO A 21 7.51 15.36 15.55
N LEU A 22 7.81 15.26 14.26
CA LEU A 22 8.91 14.44 13.78
C LEU A 22 10.20 15.18 14.10
N GLN A 23 10.81 14.83 15.23
CA GLN A 23 12.11 15.30 15.64
C GLN A 23 13.16 14.87 14.61
N ALA A 24 13.79 15.87 14.00
CA ALA A 24 15.08 15.75 13.37
C ALA A 24 16.16 15.48 14.43
N ASN A 25 17.08 14.57 14.14
CA ASN A 25 18.41 14.54 14.74
C ASN A 25 19.46 14.52 13.63
N ASP A 26 20.13 15.66 13.54
CA ASP A 26 21.42 16.05 12.97
C ASP A 26 22.31 15.04 12.22
N ALA A 27 22.51 15.37 10.93
CA ALA A 27 23.77 15.61 10.21
C ALA A 27 25.08 14.89 10.62
N LYS A 28 25.67 14.16 9.64
CA LYS A 28 27.03 14.45 9.12
C LYS A 28 27.34 13.70 7.80
N GLY A 29 27.36 14.49 6.71
CA GLY A 29 28.15 14.41 5.47
C GLY A 29 28.55 13.07 4.83
N ALA A 30 28.20 12.87 3.55
CA ALA A 30 29.16 12.87 2.44
C ALA A 30 28.46 12.74 1.08
N LYS A 31 29.03 13.45 0.10
CA LYS A 31 28.69 13.59 -1.32
C LYS A 31 28.34 12.26 -2.03
N GLY A 32 27.34 12.31 -2.92
CA GLY A 32 27.26 11.39 -4.05
C GLY A 32 25.87 11.33 -4.68
N ALA A 33 25.68 12.07 -5.77
CA ALA A 33 24.46 12.10 -6.58
C ALA A 33 23.85 10.70 -6.86
N LYS A 34 22.83 10.30 -6.10
CA LYS A 34 21.88 9.24 -6.49
C LYS A 34 20.61 9.18 -5.63
N GLU A 35 20.09 10.30 -5.18
CA GLU A 35 18.87 10.32 -4.34
C GLU A 35 17.78 11.18 -4.98
N ALA A 36 17.10 10.57 -5.94
CA ALA A 36 15.74 10.93 -6.30
C ALA A 36 14.87 9.69 -6.13
N LYS A 37 14.88 9.13 -4.90
CA LYS A 37 14.00 8.02 -4.53
C LYS A 37 13.75 7.91 -3.03
N GLU A 38 13.79 8.99 -2.27
CA GLU A 38 13.41 8.97 -0.86
C GLU A 38 12.46 10.12 -0.53
N ALA A 39 11.18 9.84 -0.80
CA ALA A 39 10.05 10.41 -0.10
C ALA A 39 8.91 9.37 -0.12
N LYS A 40 9.18 8.17 0.38
CA LYS A 40 8.12 7.26 0.85
C LYS A 40 8.22 7.21 2.36
N ALA A 41 7.29 7.87 3.03
CA ALA A 41 7.08 7.66 4.45
C ALA A 41 6.69 6.19 4.68
N GLY A 42 7.64 5.38 5.15
CA GLY A 42 7.43 4.28 6.09
C GLY A 42 6.84 2.94 5.62
N GLU A 43 6.51 2.71 4.35
CA GLU A 43 6.09 1.38 3.87
C GLU A 43 7.20 0.71 3.04
N GLU A 44 7.79 -0.34 3.60
CA GLU A 44 8.69 -1.24 2.87
C GLU A 44 7.93 -1.93 1.74
N THR A 45 8.53 -1.98 0.55
CA THR A 45 7.90 -2.52 -0.66
C THR A 45 8.83 -3.51 -1.37
N GLN A 46 8.24 -4.45 -2.10
CA GLN A 46 8.91 -5.43 -2.93
C GLN A 46 8.44 -5.35 -4.37
N ILE A 47 9.30 -5.74 -5.32
CA ILE A 47 8.95 -5.79 -6.73
C ILE A 47 8.58 -7.22 -7.09
N VAL A 48 7.31 -7.45 -7.43
CA VAL A 48 6.82 -8.75 -7.90
C VAL A 48 6.21 -8.59 -9.28
N ASN A 49 6.70 -9.36 -10.27
CA ASN A 49 6.27 -9.23 -11.67
C ASN A 49 6.39 -7.79 -12.23
N GLY A 50 7.35 -7.02 -11.71
CA GLY A 50 7.56 -5.62 -12.08
C GLY A 50 6.45 -4.68 -11.60
N LEU A 51 5.74 -5.05 -10.54
CA LEU A 51 4.81 -4.20 -9.79
C LEU A 51 5.36 -4.02 -8.37
N GLU A 52 5.40 -2.78 -7.89
CA GLU A 52 5.88 -2.45 -6.55
C GLU A 52 4.75 -2.62 -5.53
N ILE A 53 4.83 -3.62 -4.68
CA ILE A 53 3.78 -4.02 -3.75
C ILE A 53 4.30 -3.83 -2.32
N PRO A 54 3.47 -3.38 -1.37
CA PRO A 54 3.83 -3.35 0.05
C PRO A 54 4.29 -4.72 0.55
N LEU A 55 5.13 -4.76 1.59
CA LEU A 55 5.46 -6.04 2.24
C LEU A 55 4.30 -6.62 3.05
N LYS A 56 3.38 -5.77 3.52
CA LYS A 56 2.23 -6.16 4.32
C LYS A 56 0.93 -5.82 3.61
N CYS A 57 -0.10 -6.64 3.81
CA CYS A 57 -1.42 -6.36 3.28
C CYS A 57 -1.90 -4.97 3.76
N PRO A 58 -2.29 -4.07 2.84
CA PRO A 58 -2.78 -2.75 3.21
C PRO A 58 -4.01 -2.83 4.11
N ASN A 59 -4.06 -1.97 5.13
CA ASN A 59 -5.25 -1.84 5.98
C ASN A 59 -6.31 -0.99 5.26
N VAL A 60 -7.28 -1.66 4.66
CA VAL A 60 -8.33 -1.04 3.87
C VAL A 60 -9.67 -1.06 4.63
N ARG A 61 -10.38 0.07 4.62
CA ARG A 61 -11.72 0.17 5.23
C ARG A 61 -12.75 -0.66 4.45
N LYS A 62 -13.65 -1.32 5.17
CA LYS A 62 -14.65 -2.24 4.58
C LYS A 62 -15.57 -1.55 3.57
N GLU A 63 -15.96 -0.31 3.81
CA GLU A 63 -16.84 0.45 2.94
C GLU A 63 -16.21 0.67 1.55
N TYR A 64 -14.89 0.84 1.51
CA TYR A 64 -14.14 0.97 0.26
C TYR A 64 -14.01 -0.38 -0.46
N LEU A 65 -13.85 -1.48 0.26
CA LEU A 65 -13.86 -2.84 -0.32
C LEU A 65 -15.20 -3.14 -0.99
N GLU A 66 -16.31 -2.89 -0.32
CA GLU A 66 -17.63 -3.12 -0.92
C GLU A 66 -17.85 -2.28 -2.17
N SER A 67 -17.47 -1.00 -2.12
CA SER A 67 -17.59 -0.09 -3.26
C SER A 67 -16.70 -0.55 -4.43
N PHE A 68 -15.50 -1.03 -4.13
CA PHE A 68 -14.56 -1.57 -5.11
C PHE A 68 -15.06 -2.87 -5.73
N GLN A 69 -15.70 -3.73 -4.95
CA GLN A 69 -16.31 -4.99 -5.41
C GLN A 69 -17.52 -4.75 -6.31
N LYS A 70 -18.31 -3.72 -6.02
CA LYS A 70 -19.48 -3.33 -6.82
C LYS A 70 -19.10 -2.64 -8.14
N ASN A 71 -17.87 -2.13 -8.26
CA ASN A 71 -17.43 -1.42 -9.44
C ASN A 71 -17.05 -2.38 -10.59
N LYS A 72 -17.80 -2.31 -11.69
CA LYS A 72 -17.62 -3.15 -12.88
C LYS A 72 -16.22 -3.04 -13.51
N ASN A 73 -15.55 -1.90 -13.35
CA ASN A 73 -14.19 -1.71 -13.88
C ASN A 73 -13.16 -2.61 -13.19
N ASN A 74 -13.48 -3.14 -11.99
CA ASN A 74 -12.62 -4.02 -11.23
C ASN A 74 -12.95 -5.50 -11.42
N ALA A 75 -13.97 -5.82 -12.24
CA ALA A 75 -14.47 -7.18 -12.38
C ALA A 75 -13.41 -8.18 -12.86
N GLU A 76 -12.49 -7.76 -13.75
CA GLU A 76 -11.41 -8.63 -14.23
C GLU A 76 -10.43 -9.02 -13.11
N LEU A 77 -10.06 -8.04 -12.26
CA LEU A 77 -9.18 -8.28 -11.10
C LEU A 77 -9.88 -9.19 -10.09
N LEU A 78 -11.15 -8.89 -9.77
CA LEU A 78 -11.93 -9.64 -8.79
C LEU A 78 -12.20 -11.08 -9.24
N ALA A 79 -12.45 -11.29 -10.53
CA ALA A 79 -12.61 -12.62 -11.10
C ALA A 79 -11.31 -13.44 -10.99
N ALA A 80 -10.16 -12.84 -11.34
CA ALA A 80 -8.87 -13.50 -11.20
C ALA A 80 -8.51 -13.79 -9.73
N TYR A 81 -8.87 -12.88 -8.82
CA TYR A 81 -8.71 -13.07 -7.37
C TYR A 81 -9.58 -14.21 -6.85
N GLY A 82 -10.87 -14.25 -7.23
CA GLY A 82 -11.77 -15.35 -6.87
C GLY A 82 -11.31 -16.71 -7.42
N GLU A 83 -10.82 -16.75 -8.67
CA GLU A 83 -10.19 -17.93 -9.26
C GLU A 83 -8.97 -18.39 -8.44
N GLN A 84 -8.16 -17.45 -7.94
CA GLN A 84 -7.00 -17.75 -7.12
C GLN A 84 -7.41 -18.39 -5.78
N LEU A 85 -8.41 -17.81 -5.10
CA LEU A 85 -8.92 -18.34 -3.84
C LEU A 85 -9.51 -19.75 -4.01
N ALA A 86 -10.29 -19.97 -5.07
CA ALA A 86 -10.84 -21.28 -5.37
C ALA A 86 -9.76 -22.35 -5.56
N LEU A 87 -8.64 -22.00 -6.22
CA LEU A 87 -7.51 -22.91 -6.39
C LEU A 87 -6.79 -23.23 -5.06
N TYR A 88 -6.69 -22.26 -4.15
CA TYR A 88 -6.13 -22.52 -2.81
C TYR A 88 -7.03 -23.45 -2.00
N VAL A 89 -8.34 -23.24 -2.03
CA VAL A 89 -9.32 -24.13 -1.37
C VAL A 89 -9.26 -25.54 -1.97
N GLU A 90 -9.17 -25.67 -3.30
CA GLU A 90 -9.02 -26.96 -3.98
C GLU A 90 -7.72 -27.68 -3.55
N ARG A 91 -6.62 -26.93 -3.39
CA ARG A 91 -5.34 -27.46 -2.92
C ARG A 91 -5.45 -28.01 -1.50
N GLU A 92 -6.04 -27.27 -0.58
CA GLU A 92 -6.21 -27.66 0.82
C GLU A 92 -7.09 -28.92 0.97
N ALA A 93 -8.18 -28.98 0.21
CA ALA A 93 -9.06 -30.16 0.17
C ALA A 93 -8.32 -31.44 -0.30
N LEU A 94 -7.38 -31.32 -1.24
CA LEU A 94 -6.56 -32.46 -1.69
C LEU A 94 -5.44 -32.84 -0.70
N GLN A 95 -5.00 -31.90 0.15
CA GLN A 95 -3.99 -32.20 1.17
C GLN A 95 -4.59 -32.95 2.37
N THR A 96 -5.83 -32.64 2.73
CA THR A 96 -6.53 -33.20 3.90
C THR A 96 -7.13 -34.59 3.69
N GLY A 97 -7.33 -35.02 2.43
CA GLY A 97 -8.09 -36.24 2.10
C GLY A 97 -7.28 -37.49 1.70
N ASN A 98 -6.11 -37.78 2.29
CA ASN A 98 -5.21 -38.82 1.74
C ASN A 98 -5.21 -40.18 2.46
N ASP A 99 -5.73 -41.20 1.77
CA ASP A 99 -5.47 -42.63 1.95
C ASP A 99 -4.20 -43.04 1.14
N PRO A 100 -3.25 -43.82 1.68
CA PRO A 100 -1.97 -44.15 1.05
C PRO A 100 -2.03 -44.73 -0.38
N LYS A 101 -3.14 -45.36 -0.81
CA LYS A 101 -3.30 -45.84 -2.20
C LYS A 101 -3.64 -44.73 -3.21
N GLU A 102 -4.24 -43.64 -2.75
CA GLU A 102 -4.61 -42.49 -3.60
C GLU A 102 -3.53 -41.41 -3.65
N ALA A 103 -2.51 -41.51 -2.78
CA ALA A 103 -1.41 -40.55 -2.64
C ALA A 103 -0.76 -40.15 -3.98
N ARG A 104 -0.43 -41.11 -4.85
CA ARG A 104 0.18 -40.80 -6.16
C ARG A 104 -0.76 -39.99 -7.08
N ARG A 105 -2.06 -40.29 -7.07
CA ARG A 105 -3.05 -39.54 -7.87
C ARG A 105 -3.31 -38.16 -7.26
N ALA A 106 -3.30 -38.05 -5.94
CA ALA A 106 -3.40 -36.79 -5.22
C ALA A 106 -2.19 -35.88 -5.50
N GLU A 107 -0.97 -36.43 -5.48
CA GLU A 107 0.27 -35.70 -5.82
C GLU A 107 0.23 -35.13 -7.25
N GLU A 108 -0.19 -35.93 -8.24
CA GLU A 108 -0.31 -35.46 -9.62
C GLU A 108 -1.35 -34.34 -9.76
N LYS A 109 -2.47 -34.43 -9.03
CA LYS A 109 -3.49 -33.37 -8.99
C LYS A 109 -2.97 -32.12 -8.29
N LEU A 110 -2.28 -32.25 -7.15
CA LEU A 110 -1.65 -31.14 -6.43
C LEU A 110 -0.63 -30.42 -7.31
N LYS A 111 0.20 -31.15 -8.07
CA LYS A 111 1.14 -30.55 -9.02
C LYS A 111 0.43 -29.73 -10.10
N LYS A 112 -0.69 -30.23 -10.63
CA LYS A 112 -1.52 -29.51 -11.61
C LYS A 112 -2.14 -28.26 -10.99
N ILE A 113 -2.68 -28.33 -9.78
CA ILE A 113 -3.26 -27.19 -9.06
C ILE A 113 -2.19 -26.15 -8.77
N ASN A 114 -1.04 -26.53 -8.21
CA ASN A 114 0.08 -25.61 -7.97
C ASN A 114 0.51 -24.90 -9.27
N SER A 115 0.56 -25.62 -10.39
CA SER A 115 0.84 -25.02 -11.70
C SER A 115 -0.26 -24.06 -12.17
N LYS A 116 -1.53 -24.27 -11.78
CA LYS A 116 -2.63 -23.33 -12.06
C LYS A 116 -2.54 -22.11 -11.13
N ILE A 117 -2.25 -22.30 -9.85
CA ILE A 117 -2.03 -21.25 -8.84
C ILE A 117 -0.97 -20.28 -9.34
N GLU A 118 0.20 -20.77 -9.77
CA GLU A 118 1.28 -19.90 -10.28
C GLU A 118 0.88 -19.13 -11.54
N ARG A 119 0.21 -19.81 -12.48
CA ARG A 119 -0.26 -19.16 -13.72
C ARG A 119 -1.29 -18.08 -13.44
N ASN A 120 -2.25 -18.37 -12.57
CA ASN A 120 -3.30 -17.41 -12.23
C ASN A 120 -2.76 -16.27 -11.36
N LYS A 121 -1.82 -16.53 -10.43
CA LYS A 121 -1.07 -15.50 -9.70
C LYS A 121 -0.38 -14.55 -10.69
N LYS A 122 0.36 -15.06 -11.68
CA LYS A 122 0.98 -14.21 -12.72
C LYS A 122 -0.05 -13.38 -13.50
N LYS A 123 -1.18 -13.97 -13.88
CA LYS A 123 -2.29 -13.28 -14.57
C LYS A 123 -2.84 -12.15 -13.71
N LEU A 124 -3.13 -12.43 -12.44
CA LEU A 124 -3.63 -11.46 -11.47
C LEU A 124 -2.69 -10.27 -11.31
N PHE A 125 -1.39 -10.51 -11.13
CA PHE A 125 -0.39 -9.44 -11.02
C PHE A 125 -0.30 -8.60 -12.30
N ASN A 126 -0.44 -9.22 -13.47
CA ASN A 126 -0.46 -8.48 -14.74
C ASN A 126 -1.70 -7.59 -14.89
N ILE A 127 -2.87 -8.06 -14.44
CA ILE A 127 -4.11 -7.26 -14.42
C ILE A 127 -3.93 -6.08 -13.46
N ALA A 128 -3.48 -6.35 -12.23
CA ALA A 128 -3.20 -5.30 -11.24
C ALA A 128 -2.20 -4.27 -11.75
N LYS A 129 -1.13 -4.70 -12.43
CA LYS A 129 -0.14 -3.81 -13.04
C LYS A 129 -0.75 -2.90 -14.11
N LYS A 130 -1.63 -3.44 -14.98
CA LYS A 130 -2.33 -2.63 -15.99
C LYS A 130 -3.24 -1.59 -15.34
N MET A 131 -3.99 -1.98 -14.30
CA MET A 131 -4.87 -1.07 -13.56
C MET A 131 -4.09 0.00 -12.79
N ARG A 132 -2.97 -0.38 -12.17
CA ARG A 132 -2.14 0.52 -11.38
C ARG A 132 -1.35 1.52 -12.19
N LYS A 133 -0.84 1.14 -13.37
CA LYS A 133 -0.01 2.03 -14.21
C LYS A 133 -0.55 3.47 -14.37
N PRO A 134 -1.82 3.71 -14.76
CA PRO A 134 -2.35 5.07 -14.84
C PRO A 134 -2.50 5.74 -13.47
N ILE A 135 -2.82 4.98 -12.41
CA ILE A 135 -3.02 5.49 -11.05
C ILE A 135 -1.68 5.90 -10.44
N ASP A 136 -0.64 5.07 -10.55
CA ASP A 136 0.72 5.34 -10.09
C ASP A 136 1.26 6.60 -10.76
N LYS A 137 1.10 6.72 -12.10
CA LYS A 137 1.51 7.92 -12.85
C LYS A 137 0.80 9.18 -12.35
N ASN A 138 -0.51 9.11 -12.10
CA ASN A 138 -1.27 10.24 -11.58
C ASN A 138 -0.85 10.58 -10.15
N TYR A 139 -0.60 9.56 -9.32
CA TYR A 139 -0.15 9.72 -7.95
C TYR A 139 1.20 10.44 -7.90
N GLU A 140 2.19 10.00 -8.69
CA GLU A 140 3.49 10.67 -8.81
C GLU A 140 3.36 12.14 -9.20
N GLN A 141 2.48 12.47 -10.16
CA GLN A 141 2.24 13.85 -10.58
C GLN A 141 1.61 14.69 -9.46
N VAL A 142 0.66 14.13 -8.73
CA VAL A 142 -0.02 14.79 -7.61
C VAL A 142 0.95 15.01 -6.45
N VAL A 143 1.76 14.00 -6.10
CA VAL A 143 2.83 14.09 -5.09
C VAL A 143 3.82 15.19 -5.46
N LYS A 144 4.25 15.26 -6.72
CA LYS A 144 5.16 16.31 -7.18
C LYS A 144 4.55 17.71 -6.97
N LYS A 145 3.29 17.91 -7.38
CA LYS A 145 2.59 19.19 -7.18
C LYS A 145 2.43 19.54 -5.71
N PHE A 146 2.10 18.55 -4.88
CA PHE A 146 2.00 18.72 -3.43
C PHE A 146 3.34 19.24 -2.86
N ASN A 147 4.45 18.56 -3.17
CA ASN A 147 5.78 18.95 -2.71
C ASN A 147 6.19 20.34 -3.23
N GLU A 148 5.86 20.69 -4.47
CA GLU A 148 6.12 22.03 -5.00
C GLU A 148 5.38 23.13 -4.22
N HIS A 149 4.14 22.87 -3.75
CA HIS A 149 3.39 23.82 -2.94
C HIS A 149 3.93 23.88 -1.50
N GLU A 150 4.27 22.75 -0.89
CA GLU A 150 4.93 22.69 0.43
C GLU A 150 6.26 23.46 0.43
N GLU A 151 7.10 23.26 -0.59
CA GLU A 151 8.36 24.01 -0.71
C GLU A 151 8.14 25.51 -0.88
N LYS A 152 7.12 25.92 -1.65
CA LYS A 152 6.77 27.34 -1.83
C LYS A 152 6.25 27.94 -0.54
N ALA A 153 5.45 27.19 0.23
CA ALA A 153 4.99 27.61 1.54
C ALA A 153 6.19 27.84 2.47
N LYS A 154 7.06 26.84 2.61
CA LYS A 154 8.27 26.93 3.44
C LYS A 154 9.17 28.11 3.05
N LYS A 155 9.44 28.31 1.76
CA LYS A 155 10.22 29.46 1.26
C LYS A 155 9.55 30.81 1.54
N ALA A 156 8.22 30.87 1.55
CA ALA A 156 7.48 32.08 1.89
C ALA A 156 7.49 32.37 3.40
N GLU A 157 7.43 31.33 4.24
CA GLU A 157 7.60 31.43 5.70
C GLU A 157 8.99 31.94 6.06
N GLU A 158 10.04 31.38 5.46
CA GLU A 158 11.43 31.81 5.65
C GLU A 158 11.66 33.28 5.27
N ARG A 159 10.81 33.84 4.39
CA ARG A 159 10.84 35.25 3.96
C ARG A 159 9.89 36.16 4.75
N GLY A 160 9.21 35.65 5.77
CA GLY A 160 8.22 36.40 6.56
C GLY A 160 6.94 36.75 5.80
N GLN A 161 6.63 36.08 4.68
CA GLN A 161 5.45 36.33 3.87
C GLN A 161 4.28 35.42 4.27
N GLU A 162 3.78 35.57 5.51
CA GLU A 162 2.80 34.67 6.13
C GLU A 162 1.54 34.43 5.28
N LYS A 163 0.97 35.48 4.66
CA LYS A 163 -0.23 35.34 3.81
C LYS A 163 0.03 34.47 2.57
N VAL A 164 1.23 34.56 2.00
CA VAL A 164 1.62 33.80 0.80
C VAL A 164 1.91 32.35 1.17
N ALA A 165 2.61 32.13 2.29
CA ALA A 165 2.82 30.82 2.87
C ALA A 165 1.49 30.09 3.11
N MET A 166 0.57 30.73 3.83
CA MET A 166 -0.75 30.17 4.13
C MET A 166 -1.53 29.78 2.86
N LYS A 167 -1.47 30.60 1.80
CA LYS A 167 -2.11 30.27 0.53
C LYS A 167 -1.52 29.01 -0.10
N HIS A 168 -0.19 28.89 -0.12
CA HIS A 168 0.47 27.70 -0.66
C HIS A 168 0.17 26.44 0.16
N SER A 169 0.13 26.54 1.50
CA SER A 169 -0.24 25.42 2.36
C SER A 169 -1.70 24.99 2.18
N GLN A 170 -2.62 25.96 1.99
CA GLN A 170 -4.03 25.63 1.68
C GLN A 170 -4.17 24.91 0.33
N ASP A 171 -3.40 25.33 -0.68
CA ASP A 171 -3.40 24.65 -1.98
C ASP A 171 -2.76 23.26 -1.89
N ALA A 172 -1.70 23.08 -1.09
CA ALA A 172 -1.13 21.76 -0.79
C ALA A 172 -2.18 20.85 -0.10
N ALA A 173 -2.93 21.36 0.87
CA ALA A 173 -4.00 20.62 1.55
C ALA A 173 -5.13 20.18 0.60
N LYS A 174 -5.47 20.98 -0.42
CA LYS A 174 -6.45 20.55 -1.45
C LYS A 174 -5.88 19.42 -2.32
N ILE A 175 -4.59 19.49 -2.65
CA ILE A 175 -3.91 18.46 -3.44
C ILE A 175 -3.77 17.16 -2.64
N SER A 176 -3.54 17.24 -1.33
CA SER A 176 -3.37 16.08 -0.46
C SER A 176 -4.61 15.18 -0.42
N GLN A 177 -5.82 15.75 -0.52
CA GLN A 177 -7.03 14.94 -0.61
C GLN A 177 -7.05 14.06 -1.87
N ASN A 178 -6.64 14.59 -3.01
CA ASN A 178 -6.54 13.81 -4.25
C ASN A 178 -5.43 12.75 -4.15
N MET A 179 -4.32 13.09 -3.50
CA MET A 179 -3.23 12.16 -3.21
C MET A 179 -3.70 10.96 -2.38
N ILE A 180 -4.49 11.22 -1.32
CA ILE A 180 -5.08 10.18 -0.46
C ILE A 180 -6.02 9.29 -1.27
N ASN A 181 -6.88 9.86 -2.12
CA ASN A 181 -7.81 9.07 -2.94
C ASN A 181 -7.08 8.13 -3.92
N LEU A 182 -6.00 8.61 -4.53
CA LEU A 182 -5.16 7.80 -5.41
C LEU A 182 -4.40 6.71 -4.64
N LYS A 183 -3.85 7.03 -3.45
CA LYS A 183 -3.22 6.03 -2.57
C LYS A 183 -4.22 4.95 -2.18
N ASN A 184 -5.41 5.34 -1.73
CA ASN A 184 -6.46 4.39 -1.38
C ASN A 184 -6.78 3.45 -2.55
N SER A 185 -6.86 3.97 -3.78
CA SER A 185 -7.09 3.16 -4.98
C SER A 185 -5.96 2.17 -5.24
N ILE A 186 -4.70 2.57 -5.01
CA ILE A 186 -3.54 1.68 -5.09
C ILE A 186 -3.63 0.59 -4.01
N ASP A 187 -3.95 0.97 -2.78
CA ASP A 187 -4.09 0.06 -1.63
C ASP A 187 -5.23 -0.95 -1.85
N MET A 188 -6.37 -0.53 -2.43
CA MET A 188 -7.45 -1.44 -2.83
C MET A 188 -6.98 -2.53 -3.79
N ILE A 189 -6.19 -2.15 -4.80
CA ILE A 189 -5.68 -3.11 -5.78
C ILE A 189 -4.67 -4.04 -5.12
N ASN A 190 -3.75 -3.48 -4.32
CA ASN A 190 -2.73 -4.25 -3.62
C ASN A 190 -3.35 -5.23 -2.62
N TYR A 191 -4.43 -4.88 -1.93
CA TYR A 191 -5.16 -5.77 -1.01
C TYR A 191 -5.48 -7.13 -1.64
N HIS A 192 -5.90 -7.13 -2.92
CA HIS A 192 -6.25 -8.35 -3.66
C HIS A 192 -5.03 -9.12 -4.20
N LEU A 193 -3.81 -8.74 -3.83
CA LEU A 193 -2.57 -9.42 -4.20
C LEU A 193 -1.94 -10.18 -3.02
N PHE A 194 -2.50 -10.06 -1.82
CA PHE A 194 -2.07 -10.79 -0.63
C PHE A 194 -2.91 -12.05 -0.45
N PHE A 195 -2.23 -13.14 -0.10
CA PHE A 195 -2.81 -14.45 0.10
C PHE A 195 -2.26 -15.09 1.37
N ASP A 196 -1.90 -14.27 2.36
CA ASP A 196 -1.17 -14.68 3.56
C ASP A 196 -1.91 -15.79 4.34
N ASP A 197 -3.25 -15.79 4.29
CA ASP A 197 -4.10 -16.83 4.90
C ASP A 197 -4.07 -18.18 4.16
N TYR A 198 -3.57 -18.21 2.92
CA TYR A 198 -3.61 -19.37 2.02
C TYR A 198 -2.24 -19.85 1.55
N GLU A 199 -1.20 -19.01 1.62
CA GLU A 199 0.15 -19.43 1.31
C GLU A 199 0.70 -20.20 2.52
N PRO A 200 1.28 -21.41 2.32
CA PRO A 200 1.89 -22.13 3.43
C PRO A 200 3.00 -21.25 3.99
N THR A 201 2.90 -20.93 5.28
CA THR A 201 4.00 -20.30 6.00
C THR A 201 5.23 -21.16 5.77
N PRO A 202 6.36 -20.60 5.30
CA PRO A 202 7.59 -21.37 5.26
C PRO A 202 7.83 -21.85 6.69
N GLU A 203 7.73 -23.16 6.91
CA GLU A 203 8.14 -23.76 8.17
C GLU A 203 9.55 -23.21 8.43
N ALA A 204 9.69 -22.43 9.50
CA ALA A 204 10.98 -21.94 9.93
C ALA A 204 11.91 -23.15 9.93
N GLU A 205 12.96 -23.10 9.10
CA GLU A 205 13.84 -24.22 8.81
C GLU A 205 14.03 -25.04 10.09
N ALA A 206 13.45 -26.24 10.12
CA ALA A 206 13.57 -27.13 11.25
C ALA A 206 15.07 -27.24 11.54
N ASP A 207 15.44 -26.67 12.69
CA ASP A 207 16.76 -26.69 13.27
C ASP A 207 17.37 -28.07 13.02
N LYS A 208 18.30 -28.13 12.07
CA LYS A 208 18.97 -29.37 11.70
C LYS A 208 19.78 -29.75 12.92
N GLY A 209 19.17 -30.60 13.74
CA GLY A 209 19.71 -31.12 14.98
C GLY A 209 21.20 -31.35 14.86
N ASP A 210 21.91 -30.68 15.76
CA ASP A 210 23.35 -30.73 15.94
C ASP A 210 23.74 -32.20 16.20
N LYS A 211 23.97 -32.97 15.13
CA LYS A 211 24.64 -34.28 15.20
C LYS A 211 26.11 -34.02 15.48
N LYS A 212 26.44 -33.77 16.74
CA LYS A 212 27.81 -33.97 17.22
C LYS A 212 27.99 -35.42 17.66
N LYS A 213 29.03 -35.98 17.04
CA LYS A 213 29.61 -37.31 17.21
C LYS A 213 30.05 -37.57 18.65
#